data_AF-A0A0W0GKA7-F1
#
_entry.id   AF-A0A0W0GKA7-F1
#
_cell.length_a   1.000
_cell.length_b   1.000
_cell.length_c   1.000
_cell.angle_alpha   90.00
_cell.angle_beta   90.00
_cell.angle_gamma   90.00
#
_symmetry.space_group_name_H-M   'P 1'
#
loop_
_entity.id
_entity.type
_entity.pdbx_description
1 polymer ?
#
loop_
_entity_poly.entity_id
_entity_poly.type
_entity_poly.pdbx_seq_one_letter_code
_entity_poly.pdbx_strand_id
1 'polypeptide(L)' 'MWNNYFTLLALAALLRADYEMRRPPEETSPPAVSRSLSEDVLAARRREWAAKAVKRYAEAQDKKWRNWQEAMFD' A
#
# COMPACT_ATOMS: atom_id res chain seq x y z
N MET A 1 10.14 -20.96 -25.40
CA MET A 1 9.58 -19.78 -26.10
C MET A 1 8.26 -19.27 -25.50
N TRP A 2 7.39 -20.15 -24.98
CA TRP A 2 6.11 -19.77 -24.34
C TRP A 2 6.24 -18.85 -23.10
N ASN A 3 7.31 -19.02 -22.32
CA ASN A 3 7.54 -18.25 -21.10
C ASN A 3 7.70 -16.74 -21.35
N ASN A 4 8.31 -16.36 -22.48
CA ASN A 4 8.52 -14.94 -22.82
C ASN A 4 7.19 -14.22 -23.11
N TYR A 5 6.22 -14.91 -23.71
CA TYR A 5 4.91 -14.32 -23.97
C TYR A 5 4.13 -14.04 -22.69
N PHE A 6 4.20 -14.96 -21.72
CA PHE A 6 3.61 -14.72 -20.41
C PHE A 6 4.25 -13.53 -19.70
N THR A 7 5.58 -13.42 -19.75
CA THR A 7 6.30 -12.27 -19.16
C THR A 7 5.86 -10.96 -19.82
N LEU A 8 5.73 -10.93 -21.16
CA LEU A 8 5.29 -9.74 -21.89
C LEU A 8 3.83 -9.37 -21.59
N LEU A 9 2.94 -10.35 -21.47
CA LEU A 9 1.54 -10.12 -21.10
C LEU A 9 1.40 -9.61 -19.65
N ALA A 10 2.18 -10.16 -18.72
CA ALA A 10 2.21 -9.68 -17.34
C ALA A 10 2.73 -8.24 -17.27
N LEU A 11 3.81 -7.91 -17.99
CA LEU A 11 4.34 -6.56 -18.11
C LEU A 11 3.31 -5.60 -18.71
N ALA A 12 2.62 -5.99 -19.77
CA ALA A 12 1.58 -5.17 -20.40
C ALA A 12 0.38 -4.93 -19.47
N ALA A 13 -0.04 -5.94 -18.71
CA ALA A 13 -1.12 -5.81 -17.73
C ALA A 13 -0.74 -4.88 -16.58
N LEU A 14 0.50 -4.99 -16.06
CA LEU A 14 1.05 -4.09 -15.05
C LEU A 14 1.13 -2.66 -15.58
N LEU A 15 1.58 -2.46 -16.83
CA LEU A 15 1.68 -1.14 -17.45
C LEU A 15 0.31 -0.49 -17.63
N ARG A 16 -0.70 -1.28 -18.00
CA ARG A 16 -2.08 -0.80 -18.13
C ARG A 16 -2.69 -0.42 -16.78
N ALA A 17 -2.45 -1.23 -15.75
CA ALA A 17 -2.91 -0.93 -14.40
C ALA A 17 -2.26 0.35 -13.84
N ASP A 18 -0.95 0.56 -14.08
CA ASP A 18 -0.25 1.78 -13.70
C ASP A 18 -0.80 3.00 -14.47
N TYR A 19 -1.08 2.84 -15.75
CA TYR A 19 -1.69 3.89 -16.58
C TYR A 19 -3.10 4.27 -16.12
N GLU A 20 -3.94 3.28 -15.80
CA GLU A 20 -5.29 3.51 -15.28
C GLU A 20 -5.27 4.09 -13.85
N MET A 21 -4.28 3.75 -13.03
CA MET A 21 -4.07 4.41 -11.73
C MET A 21 -3.63 5.88 -11.85
N ARG A 22 -2.84 6.22 -12.88
CA ARG A 22 -2.37 7.60 -13.14
C ARG A 22 -3.41 8.49 -13.80
N ARG A 23 -4.38 7.92 -14.50
CA ARG A 23 -5.53 8.66 -15.03
C ARG A 23 -6.71 8.49 -14.09
N PRO A 24 -6.91 9.41 -13.11
CA PRO A 24 -8.16 9.41 -12.38
C PRO A 24 -9.30 9.55 -13.41
N PRO A 25 -10.43 8.83 -13.21
CA PRO A 25 -11.57 8.96 -14.08
C PRO A 25 -11.94 10.45 -14.13
N GLU A 26 -12.17 10.94 -15.34
CA GLU A 26 -12.66 12.29 -15.58
C GLU A 26 -14.13 12.35 -15.14
N GLU A 27 -14.35 12.19 -13.84
CA GLU A 27 -15.62 12.46 -13.19
C GLU A 27 -15.75 13.98 -13.13
N THR A 28 -16.74 14.48 -13.89
CA THR A 28 -17.46 15.73 -13.67
C THR A 28 -17.22 16.28 -12.27
N SER A 29 -16.26 17.20 -12.17
CA SER A 29 -15.63 17.52 -10.90
C SER A 29 -16.49 18.47 -10.06
N PRO A 30 -16.70 18.19 -8.75
CA PRO A 30 -17.05 19.24 -7.79
C PRO A 30 -15.86 20.22 -7.66
N PRO A 31 -16.08 21.46 -7.17
CA PRO A 31 -15.07 22.52 -7.20
C PRO A 31 -13.75 22.07 -6.56
N ALA A 32 -12.64 22.36 -7.23
CA ALA A 32 -11.28 21.87 -6.91
C ALA A 32 -10.86 22.02 -5.43
N VAL A 33 -11.40 23.03 -4.74
CA VAL A 33 -11.18 23.30 -3.31
C VAL A 33 -11.75 22.20 -2.40
N SER A 34 -12.89 21.61 -2.77
CA SER A 34 -13.52 20.55 -1.98
C SER A 34 -12.77 19.22 -2.09
N ARG A 35 -12.12 18.99 -3.24
CA ARG A 35 -11.31 17.79 -3.50
C ARG A 35 -9.96 17.85 -2.78
N SER A 36 -9.28 19.00 -2.78
CA SER A 36 -8.00 19.15 -2.08
C SER A 36 -8.14 18.96 -0.57
N LEU A 37 -9.16 19.55 0.05
CA LEU A 37 -9.46 19.36 1.47
C LEU A 37 -9.73 17.90 1.83
N SER A 38 -10.45 17.17 0.96
CA SER A 38 -10.70 15.74 1.18
C SER A 38 -9.43 14.90 1.05
N GLU A 39 -8.53 15.22 0.11
CA GLU A 39 -7.27 14.50 -0.05
C GLU A 39 -6.30 14.77 1.10
N ASP A 40 -6.26 16.00 1.62
CA ASP A 40 -5.40 16.35 2.77
C ASP A 40 -5.84 15.62 4.05
N VAL A 41 -7.16 15.54 4.29
CA VAL A 41 -7.73 14.77 5.40
C VAL A 41 -7.46 13.27 5.24
N LEU A 42 -7.60 12.75 4.02
CA LEU A 42 -7.28 11.35 3.74
C LEU A 42 -5.78 11.07 3.88
N ALA A 43 -4.91 12.00 3.49
CA ALA A 43 -3.46 11.87 3.62
C ALA A 43 -3.02 11.85 5.09
N ALA A 44 -3.62 12.70 5.93
CA ALA A 44 -3.39 12.67 7.38
C ALA A 44 -3.81 11.31 7.98
N ARG A 45 -5.00 10.83 7.64
CA ARG A 45 -5.51 9.54 8.15
C ARG A 45 -4.69 8.33 7.68
N ARG A 46 -4.22 8.35 6.42
CA ARG A 46 -3.31 7.32 5.89
C ARG A 46 -1.99 7.29 6.67
N ARG A 47 -1.43 8.45 7.04
CA ARG A 47 -0.20 8.53 7.86
C ARG A 47 -0.42 7.97 9.26
N GLU A 48 -1.53 8.29 9.91
CA GLU A 48 -1.88 7.73 11.23
C GLU A 48 -2.02 6.21 11.20
N TRP A 49 -2.69 5.67 10.18
CA TRP A 49 -2.84 4.23 10.01
C TRP A 49 -1.51 3.54 9.72
N ALA A 50 -0.67 4.14 8.88
CA ALA A 50 0.66 3.62 8.60
C ALA A 50 1.52 3.58 9.88
N ALA A 51 1.53 4.66 10.66
CA ALA A 51 2.24 4.71 11.94
C ALA A 51 1.73 3.65 12.92
N LYS A 52 0.41 3.47 13.01
CA LYS A 52 -0.21 2.45 13.86
C LYS A 52 0.14 1.03 13.40
N ALA A 53 0.14 0.77 12.09
CA ALA A 53 0.49 -0.53 11.53
C ALA A 53 1.95 -0.89 11.81
N VAL A 54 2.88 0.05 11.59
CA VAL A 54 4.31 -0.13 11.88
C VAL A 54 4.52 -0.43 13.37
N LYS A 55 3.88 0.32 14.26
CA LYS A 55 3.98 0.10 15.70
C LYS A 55 3.50 -1.30 16.10
N ARG A 56 2.34 -1.71 15.62
CA ARG A 56 1.75 -3.03 15.92
C ARG A 56 2.59 -4.18 15.36
N TYR A 57 3.18 -3.99 14.18
CA TYR A 57 4.09 -4.96 13.60
C TYR A 57 5.34 -5.12 14.46
N ALA A 58 5.96 -4.01 14.87
CA ALA A 58 7.15 -4.04 15.73
C ALA A 58 6.86 -4.74 17.07
N GLU A 59 5.74 -4.41 17.74
CA GLU A 59 5.31 -5.07 18.99
C GLU A 59 5.12 -6.59 18.80
N ALA A 60 4.54 -7.01 17.68
CA ALA A 60 4.34 -8.42 17.37
C ALA A 60 5.67 -9.16 17.10
N GLN A 61 6.63 -8.51 16.44
CA GLN A 61 7.96 -9.08 16.21
C GLN A 61 8.75 -9.20 17.51
N ASP A 62 8.70 -8.19 18.37
CA ASP A 62 9.39 -8.20 19.66
C ASP A 62 8.87 -9.32 20.57
N LYS A 63 7.54 -9.51 20.60
CA LYS A 63 6.93 -10.66 21.30
C LYS A 63 7.40 -12.00 20.74
N LYS A 64 7.44 -12.15 19.42
CA LYS A 64 7.93 -13.39 18.78
C LYS A 64 9.40 -13.63 19.11
N TRP A 65 10.21 -12.58 19.09
CA TRP A 65 11.63 -12.66 19.42
C TRP A 65 11.84 -13.11 20.86
N ARG A 66 11.12 -12.51 21.81
CA ARG A 66 11.16 -12.92 23.22
C ARG A 66 10.73 -14.37 23.42
N ASN A 67 9.62 -14.79 22.83
CA ASN A 67 9.16 -16.17 22.93
C ASN A 67 10.16 -17.16 22.32
N TRP A 68 10.84 -16.78 21.24
CA TRP A 68 11.89 -17.60 20.63
C TRP A 68 13.13 -17.71 21.54
N GLN A 69 13.53 -16.60 22.18
CA GLN A 69 14.61 -16.57 23.16
C GLN A 69 14.31 -17.48 24.36
N GLU A 70 13.13 -17.33 24.98
CA GLU A 70 12.70 -18.19 26.08
C GLU A 70 12.70 -19.66 25.66
N ALA A 71 12.13 -20.01 24.50
CA ALA A 71 12.10 -21.41 24.03
C ALA A 71 13.45 -22.01 23.63
N MET A 72 14.48 -21.19 23.36
CA MET A 72 15.80 -21.68 22.97
C MET A 72 16.79 -21.77 24.13
N PHE A 73 16.57 -21.01 25.21
CA PHE A 73 17.54 -20.84 26.27
C PHE A 73 17.02 -21.18 27.69
N ASP A 74 15.71 -21.28 27.89
CA ASP A 74 15.08 -21.84 29.11
C ASP A 74 14.54 -23.26 28.84
#